data_AF-A0A2E6F2K1-F1
#
_entry.id   AF-A0A2E6F2K1-F1
#
_cell.length_a   1.000
_cell.length_b   1.000
_cell.length_c   1.000
_cell.angle_alpha   90.00
_cell.angle_beta   90.00
_cell.angle_gamma   90.00
#
_symmetry.space_group_name_H-M   'P 1'
#
loop_
_entity.id
_entity.type
_entity.pdbx_description
1 polymer ?
#
loop_
_entity_poly.entity_id
_entity_poly.type
_entity_poly.pdbx_seq_one_letter_code
_entity_poly.pdbx_strand_id
1 'polypeptide(L)'
;MGEVAVQYKIMPDPDIEVNVDDLMNLLQNLDESLGKVHNVEKKPLAFGLMFIELHAVIEDAEGLIDKFEAEMSSIEGVGEIEVLGMGRLL
;
A
#
# COMPACT_ATOMS: atom_id res chain seq x y z
N MET A 1 20.30 5.09 -10.31
CA MET A 1 19.26 5.60 -9.41
C MET A 1 18.91 4.42 -8.52
N GLY A 2 18.80 4.62 -7.21
CA GLY A 2 18.48 3.52 -6.30
C GLY A 2 16.99 3.22 -6.36
N GLU A 3 16.62 1.96 -6.10
CA GLU A 3 15.22 1.58 -5.90
C GLU A 3 15.04 1.20 -4.42
N VAL A 4 13.89 1.54 -3.86
CA VAL A 4 13.51 1.20 -2.49
C VAL A 4 12.29 0.31 -2.55
N ALA A 5 12.44 -0.92 -2.05
CA ALA A 5 11.31 -1.79 -1.78
C ALA A 5 10.68 -1.38 -0.44
N VAL A 6 9.38 -1.15 -0.43
CA VAL A 6 8.60 -0.81 0.76
C VAL A 6 7.46 -1.81 0.91
N GLN A 7 7.25 -2.26 2.14
CA GLN A 7 6.14 -3.11 2.55
C GLN A 7 5.17 -2.31 3.40
N TYR A 8 3.94 -2.23 2.94
CA TYR A 8 2.84 -1.54 3.59
C TYR A 8 1.82 -2.54 4.11
N LYS A 9 1.30 -2.29 5.30
CA LYS A 9 0.13 -2.93 5.88
C LYS A 9 -0.99 -1.92 5.93
N ILE A 10 -2.05 -2.20 5.18
CA ILE A 10 -3.18 -1.32 4.98
C ILE A 10 -4.39 -1.95 5.66
N MET A 11 -4.96 -1.25 6.63
CA MET A 11 -6.17 -1.64 7.32
C MET A 11 -7.36 -0.90 6.69
N PRO A 12 -8.40 -1.62 6.23
CA PRO A 12 -9.62 -1.00 5.77
C PRO A 12 -10.26 -0.17 6.89
N ASP A 13 -10.89 0.94 6.53
CA ASP A 13 -11.64 1.77 7.46
C ASP A 13 -12.83 0.97 8.04
N PRO A 14 -12.96 0.80 9.37
CA PRO A 14 -14.06 0.05 9.97
C PRO A 14 -15.42 0.74 9.82
N ASP A 15 -15.46 2.05 9.58
CA ASP A 15 -16.68 2.83 9.41
C ASP A 15 -17.19 2.82 7.95
N ILE A 16 -16.39 2.31 7.02
CA ILE A 16 -16.71 2.21 5.59
C ILE A 16 -16.85 0.73 5.22
N GLU A 17 -18.04 0.30 4.79
CA GLU A 17 -18.23 -1.01 4.17
C GLU A 17 -17.58 -1.04 2.79
N VAL A 18 -16.25 -1.22 2.75
CA VAL A 18 -15.48 -1.42 1.53
C VAL A 18 -15.24 -2.91 1.30
N ASN A 19 -15.43 -3.36 0.06
CA ASN A 19 -15.03 -4.70 -0.33
C ASN A 19 -13.50 -4.75 -0.43
N VAL A 20 -12.89 -5.64 0.35
CA VAL A 20 -11.42 -5.82 0.37
C VAL A 20 -10.88 -6.16 -1.02
N ASP A 21 -11.61 -6.90 -1.84
CA ASP A 21 -11.20 -7.21 -3.21
C ASP A 21 -11.19 -5.97 -4.12
N ASP A 22 -12.14 -5.05 -3.93
CA ASP A 22 -12.17 -3.78 -4.67
C ASP A 22 -11.03 -2.87 -4.22
N LEU A 23 -10.75 -2.84 -2.92
CA LEU A 23 -9.63 -2.10 -2.35
C LEU A 23 -8.28 -2.62 -2.88
N MET A 24 -8.12 -3.94 -2.97
CA MET A 24 -6.93 -4.56 -3.57
C MET A 24 -6.78 -4.14 -5.05
N ASN A 25 -7.86 -4.10 -5.82
CA ASN A 25 -7.82 -3.64 -7.21
C ASN A 25 -7.40 -2.16 -7.30
N LEU A 26 -7.92 -1.29 -6.44
CA LEU A 26 -7.54 0.13 -6.42
C LEU A 26 -6.05 0.28 -6.09
N LEU A 27 -5.58 -0.43 -5.07
CA LEU A 27 -4.17 -0.45 -4.66
C LEU A 27 -3.23 -1.04 -5.73
N GLN A 28 -3.69 -1.99 -6.53
CA GLN A 28 -2.93 -2.52 -7.67
C GLN A 28 -2.82 -1.52 -8.83
N ASN A 29 -3.75 -0.57 -8.94
CA ASN A 29 -3.80 0.42 -10.02
C ASN A 29 -3.30 1.81 -9.59
N LEU A 30 -2.49 1.89 -8.52
CA LEU A 30 -1.79 3.12 -8.12
C LEU A 30 -0.89 3.64 -9.26
N ASP A 31 -0.59 4.93 -9.24
CA ASP A 31 0.21 5.57 -10.28
C ASP A 31 1.61 4.96 -10.38
N GLU A 32 1.85 4.21 -11.46
CA GLU A 32 3.14 3.59 -11.76
C GLU A 32 4.29 4.61 -11.89
N SER A 33 3.99 5.89 -12.10
CA SER A 33 5.00 6.96 -12.11
C SER A 33 5.50 7.35 -10.72
N LEU A 34 4.74 7.03 -9.67
CA LEU A 34 5.13 7.23 -8.27
C LEU A 34 5.81 6.00 -7.70
N GLY A 35 5.33 4.81 -8.04
CA GLY A 35 5.88 3.56 -7.57
C GLY A 35 5.26 2.36 -8.26
N LYS A 36 6.03 1.28 -8.40
CA LYS A 36 5.57 0.04 -9.00
C LYS A 36 5.07 -0.91 -7.93
N VAL A 37 3.79 -1.23 -7.95
CA VAL A 37 3.21 -2.25 -7.09
C VAL A 37 3.58 -3.64 -7.62
N HIS A 38 4.27 -4.43 -6.79
CA HIS A 38 4.72 -5.77 -7.14
C HIS A 38 3.79 -6.86 -6.64
N ASN A 39 3.22 -6.66 -5.45
CA ASN A 39 2.33 -7.64 -4.84
C ASN A 39 1.29 -6.94 -3.97
N VAL A 40 0.07 -7.47 -3.98
CA VAL A 40 -1.02 -7.05 -3.10
C VAL A 40 -1.72 -8.31 -2.63
N GLU A 41 -1.67 -8.57 -1.32
CA GLU A 41 -2.25 -9.75 -0.70
C GLU A 41 -3.13 -9.37 0.49
N LYS A 42 -4.30 -9.99 0.63
CA LYS A 42 -5.08 -9.88 1.86
C LYS A 42 -4.68 -10.97 2.85
N LYS A 43 -4.46 -10.60 4.10
CA LYS A 43 -4.11 -11.51 5.19
C LYS A 43 -5.05 -11.32 6.38
N PRO A 44 -5.41 -12.40 7.09
CA PRO A 44 -6.18 -12.29 8.32
C PRO A 44 -5.30 -11.70 9.44
N LEU A 45 -5.82 -10.71 10.17
CA LEU A 45 -5.14 -10.13 11.34
C LEU A 45 -5.50 -10.91 12.61
N ALA A 46 -6.75 -10.72 13.07
CA ALA A 46 -7.37 -11.38 14.22
C ALA A 46 -8.86 -10.98 14.27
N PHE A 47 -9.68 -11.72 15.02
CA PHE A 47 -11.10 -11.38 15.24
C PHE A 47 -11.95 -11.21 13.96
N GLY A 48 -11.61 -11.94 12.89
CA GLY A 48 -12.29 -11.82 11.59
C GLY A 48 -11.90 -10.58 10.78
N LEU A 49 -11.00 -9.74 11.30
CA LEU A 49 -10.45 -8.60 10.57
C LEU A 49 -9.41 -9.09 9.55
N MET A 50 -9.42 -8.45 8.38
CA MET A 50 -8.43 -8.64 7.33
C MET A 50 -7.64 -7.34 7.14
N PHE A 51 -6.37 -7.48 6.80
CA PHE A 51 -5.52 -6.38 6.34
C PHE A 51 -4.99 -6.71 4.95
N ILE A 52 -4.57 -5.68 4.23
CA ILE A 52 -3.92 -5.81 2.93
C ILE A 52 -2.44 -5.55 3.14
N GLU A 53 -1.61 -6.46 2.66
CA GLU A 53 -0.17 -6.30 2.56
C GLU A 53 0.18 -5.92 1.12
N LEU A 54 0.79 -4.76 0.96
CA LEU A 54 1.20 -4.22 -0.33
C LEU A 54 2.72 -4.10 -0.38
N HIS A 55 3.33 -4.67 -1.42
CA HIS A 55 4.77 -4.55 -1.68
C HIS A 55 4.93 -3.68 -2.92
N ALA A 56 5.62 -2.56 -2.76
CA ALA A 56 5.92 -1.63 -3.85
C ALA A 56 7.42 -1.39 -3.95
N VAL A 57 7.88 -1.10 -5.16
CA VAL A 57 9.23 -0.62 -5.45
C VAL A 57 9.11 0.81 -5.95
N ILE A 58 9.75 1.73 -5.24
CA ILE A 58 9.69 3.16 -5.48
C ILE A 58 11.10 3.63 -5.80
N GLU A 59 11.27 4.51 -6.79
CA GLU A 59 12.58 5.10 -7.04
C GLU A 59 13.03 5.95 -5.84
N ASP A 60 14.31 5.86 -5.48
CA ASP A 60 14.96 6.68 -4.45
C ASP A 60 15.17 8.11 -4.99
N ALA A 61 14.06 8.78 -5.27
CA ALA A 61 13.96 10.15 -5.73
C ALA A 61 13.12 10.96 -4.75
N GLU A 62 13.45 12.25 -4.64
CA GLU A 62 12.92 13.12 -3.60
C GLU A 62 11.39 13.26 -3.68
N GLY A 63 10.72 12.85 -2.60
CA GLY A 63 9.27 12.99 -2.43
C GLY A 63 8.41 12.00 -3.20
N LEU A 64 8.97 10.98 -3.87
CA LEU A 64 8.14 9.93 -4.51
C LEU A 64 7.45 9.04 -3.47
N ILE A 65 8.17 8.62 -2.42
CA ILE A 65 7.62 7.80 -1.34
C ILE A 65 6.46 8.53 -0.65
N ASP A 66 6.64 9.80 -0.30
CA ASP A 66 5.59 10.60 0.35
C ASP A 66 4.35 10.75 -0.54
N LYS A 67 4.54 10.93 -1.85
CA LYS A 67 3.43 11.02 -2.81
C LYS A 67 2.69 9.70 -2.95
N PHE A 68 3.43 8.59 -2.99
CA PHE A 68 2.86 7.24 -3.08
C PHE A 68 2.01 6.93 -1.83
N GLU A 69 2.51 7.26 -0.64
CA GLU A 69 1.75 7.12 0.62
C GLU A 69 0.51 8.02 0.66
N ALA A 70 0.62 9.26 0.17
CA ALA A 70 -0.50 10.18 0.08
C ALA A 70 -1.58 9.68 -0.90
N GLU A 71 -1.19 9.11 -2.05
CA GLU A 71 -2.11 8.52 -3.01
C GLU A 71 -2.85 7.33 -2.38
N MET A 72 -2.13 6.40 -1.75
CA MET A 72 -2.76 5.28 -1.04
C MET A 72 -3.74 5.75 0.04
N SER A 73 -3.36 6.73 0.84
CA SER A 73 -4.21 7.28 1.92
C SER A 73 -5.44 8.03 1.39
N SER A 74 -5.42 8.43 0.12
CA SER A 74 -6.56 9.13 -0.51
C SER A 74 -7.65 8.19 -1.05
N ILE A 75 -7.37 6.88 -1.11
CA ILE A 75 -8.33 5.88 -1.56
C ILE A 75 -9.43 5.72 -0.50
N GLU A 76 -10.68 5.86 -0.93
CA GLU A 76 -11.84 5.67 -0.07
C GLU A 76 -11.88 4.23 0.47
N GLY A 77 -12.02 4.10 1.80
CA GLY A 77 -11.98 2.81 2.48
C GLY A 77 -10.59 2.38 2.95
N VAL A 78 -9.51 3.11 2.61
CA VAL A 78 -8.23 2.99 3.32
C VAL A 78 -8.34 3.71 4.66
N GLY A 79 -8.17 2.97 5.76
CA GLY A 79 -8.22 3.52 7.11
C GLY A 79 -6.82 3.88 7.63
N GLU A 80 -6.03 2.85 7.94
CA GLU A 80 -4.70 3.04 8.53
C GLU A 80 -3.63 2.36 7.65
N ILE A 81 -2.54 3.09 7.39
CA ILE A 81 -1.37 2.58 6.66
C ILE A 81 -0.19 2.50 7.63
N GLU A 82 0.40 1.32 7.72
CA GLU A 82 1.56 1.03 8.55
C GLU A 82 2.72 0.53 7.66
N VAL A 83 3.92 1.12 7.82
CA VAL A 83 5.11 0.67 7.10
C VAL A 83 5.73 -0.50 7.86
N LEU A 84 5.68 -1.70 7.29
CA LEU A 84 6.28 -2.92 7.88
C LEU A 84 7.79 -2.97 7.71
N GLY A 85 8.29 -2.44 6.60
CA GLY A 85 9.71 -2.45 6.30
C GLY A 85 10.06 -1.70 5.03
N MET A 86 11.28 -1.19 4.98
CA MET A 86 11.87 -0.57 3.81
C MET A 86 13.28 -1.12 3.58
N GLY A 87 13.63 -1.35 2.32
CA GLY A 87 14.93 -1.89 1.93
C GLY A 87 15.38 -1.31 0.60
N ARG A 88 16.64 -0.90 0.52
CA ARG A 88 17.25 -0.51 -0.75
C ARG A 88 17.55 -1.74 -1.59
N LEU A 89 17.13 -1.73 -2.85
CA LEU A 89 17.53 -2.69 -3.86
C LEU A 89 18.86 -2.20 -4.47
N LEU A 90 19.87 -3.08 -4.49
CA LEU A 90 21.23 -2.83 -4.97
C LEU A 90 21.40 -3.25 -6.44
#